data_AF-A0AAD4DBM8-F1
#
_entry.id   AF-A0AAD4DBM8-F1
#
_cell.length_a   1.000
_cell.length_b   1.000
_cell.length_c   1.000
_cell.angle_alpha   90.00
_cell.angle_beta   90.00
_cell.angle_gamma   90.00
#
_symmetry.space_group_name_H-M   'P 1'
#
loop_
_entity.id
_entity.type
_entity.pdbx_description
1 polymer ?
#
loop_
_entity_poly.entity_id
_entity_poly.type
_entity_poly.pdbx_seq_one_letter_code
_entity_poly.pdbx_strand_id
1 'polypeptide(L)'
;MGQVQSRQQDESYFKLDAKDKDTVIKKYTELASSAKGGKVLETSDELFGEGFHLIQDGPAIEDKNRETENGFWKDGWETRRHNKDTHHTAIIQLAFAGTIAGFDIDTSFFDGSHPSYASVEACLIVKGVKDAYEWKEVLPKVPLNGNSHHFYGIEATDEVYTHLKLNMYPDGGIARLRVYGNVSPIFPEEKTTFDLASLANGGRVIKTSDDRYGKPANIILPTAGVNTRDGWQTRRSRVKGHHDWVEIKLGATGLLETLQVDTTHFRGNNPDFVSLDACTSEYNDVQYDPEVQWVSLLSKSEVHADKKNIFDLEKTGDSYTHVRLNIFPDGGISRLRVFGLRVPEVIEAAEIELIEEKVVETIDDLKVVDEKFIPLTEAALSTSSGKTNDTLIESSQVELKSGEKVVLTSEVSSVTTLIEEETTTATEPVKKSPAKRGRPKGSAAATAVLAATKLTTPKKKTKGRSASVLDDEEAGTPEPVASGSPRNKRVRE
;
A
#
# COMPACT_ATOMS: atom_id res chain seq x y z
N MET A 1 -25.43 -23.08 37.72
CA MET A 1 -24.25 -23.84 37.26
C MET A 1 -24.54 -24.33 35.85
N GLY A 2 -24.24 -23.50 34.85
CA GLY A 2 -24.38 -23.84 33.43
C GLY A 2 -23.02 -24.23 32.89
N GLN A 3 -22.95 -25.39 32.24
CA GLN A 3 -21.73 -26.04 31.78
C GLN A 3 -20.93 -25.12 30.84
N VAL A 4 -19.73 -24.76 31.26
CA VAL A 4 -18.65 -24.32 30.38
C VAL A 4 -18.32 -25.54 29.50
N GLN A 5 -18.69 -25.46 28.23
CA GLN A 5 -18.24 -26.44 27.24
C GLN A 5 -16.71 -26.37 27.18
N SER A 6 -16.11 -27.55 27.24
CA SER A 6 -14.68 -27.81 27.32
C SER A 6 -13.88 -27.06 26.26
N ARG A 7 -12.94 -26.20 26.70
CA ARG A 7 -11.80 -25.77 25.90
C ARG A 7 -11.05 -27.00 25.40
N GLN A 8 -11.03 -27.19 24.08
CA GLN A 8 -10.23 -28.22 23.42
C GLN A 8 -9.03 -27.51 22.74
N GLN A 9 -7.83 -27.83 23.23
CA GLN A 9 -6.50 -27.75 22.57
C GLN A 9 -6.03 -26.43 21.93
N ASP A 10 -5.00 -25.79 22.51
CA ASP A 10 -4.02 -24.84 21.92
C ASP A 10 -4.34 -24.29 20.52
N GLU A 11 -5.39 -23.49 20.37
CA GLU A 11 -5.73 -22.94 19.05
C GLU A 11 -4.94 -21.65 18.82
N SER A 12 -4.01 -21.66 17.87
CA SER A 12 -3.31 -20.49 17.33
C SER A 12 -4.25 -19.52 16.57
N TYR A 13 -5.55 -19.78 16.57
CA TYR A 13 -6.60 -18.99 15.97
C TYR A 13 -7.91 -19.12 16.76
N PHE A 14 -8.88 -18.25 16.49
CA PHE A 14 -10.24 -18.36 17.01
C PHE A 14 -11.23 -18.01 15.90
N LYS A 15 -12.31 -18.79 15.81
CA LYS A 15 -13.37 -18.54 14.83
C LYS A 15 -14.30 -17.44 15.33
N LEU A 16 -14.61 -16.49 14.45
CA LEU A 16 -15.52 -15.39 14.73
C LEU A 16 -16.84 -15.58 13.99
N ASP A 17 -17.94 -15.41 14.72
CA ASP A 17 -19.26 -15.36 14.10
C ASP A 17 -19.44 -14.06 13.31
N ALA A 18 -20.32 -14.10 12.30
CA ALA A 18 -20.56 -12.96 11.41
C ALA A 18 -21.00 -11.67 12.13
N LYS A 19 -21.52 -11.77 13.37
CA LYS A 19 -21.93 -10.63 14.21
C LYS A 19 -20.75 -10.00 14.98
N ASP A 20 -19.71 -10.78 15.27
CA ASP A 20 -18.57 -10.36 16.09
C ASP A 20 -17.36 -9.93 15.25
N LYS A 21 -17.39 -10.16 13.93
CA LYS A 21 -16.32 -9.71 13.02
C LYS A 21 -16.12 -8.18 13.01
N ASP A 22 -17.22 -7.44 13.18
CA ASP A 22 -17.24 -5.99 13.08
C ASP A 22 -16.55 -5.32 14.27
N THR A 23 -16.46 -6.02 15.41
CA THR A 23 -15.83 -5.54 16.64
C THR A 23 -14.38 -6.00 16.78
N VAL A 24 -14.01 -7.16 16.22
CA VAL A 24 -12.68 -7.76 16.48
C VAL A 24 -11.67 -7.51 15.36
N ILE A 25 -12.01 -7.81 14.10
CA ILE A 25 -11.05 -7.77 12.98
C ILE A 25 -11.20 -6.52 12.10
N LYS A 26 -12.39 -5.92 12.01
CA LYS A 26 -12.61 -4.73 11.16
C LYS A 26 -11.92 -3.46 11.64
N LYS A 27 -11.40 -3.43 12.87
CA LYS A 27 -10.54 -2.33 13.35
C LYS A 27 -9.17 -2.30 12.67
N TYR A 28 -8.78 -3.38 12.00
CA TYR A 28 -7.52 -3.51 11.27
C TYR A 28 -7.71 -3.17 9.79
N THR A 29 -6.59 -2.83 9.14
CA THR A 29 -6.55 -2.57 7.70
C THR A 29 -6.61 -3.89 6.93
N GLU A 30 -7.41 -3.94 5.88
CA GLU A 30 -7.35 -5.05 4.93
C GLU A 30 -6.09 -4.87 4.04
N LEU A 31 -5.17 -5.83 4.08
CA LEU A 31 -3.82 -5.77 3.55
C LEU A 31 -3.65 -6.39 2.14
N ALA A 32 -4.60 -7.20 1.64
CA ALA A 32 -4.42 -7.95 0.40
C ALA A 32 -5.13 -7.35 -0.82
N SER A 33 -6.09 -6.43 -0.63
CA SER A 33 -6.97 -5.93 -1.69
C SER A 33 -6.21 -5.40 -2.91
N SER A 34 -6.62 -5.86 -4.10
CA SER A 34 -6.05 -5.41 -5.37
C SER A 34 -6.31 -3.93 -5.66
N ALA A 35 -7.42 -3.38 -5.16
CA ALA A 35 -7.72 -1.94 -5.25
C ALA A 35 -6.68 -1.08 -4.51
N LYS A 36 -5.99 -1.68 -3.53
CA LYS A 36 -4.94 -1.02 -2.73
C LYS A 36 -3.52 -1.34 -3.23
N GLY A 37 -3.38 -2.24 -4.21
CA GLY A 37 -2.10 -2.60 -4.83
C GLY A 37 -1.66 -4.05 -4.62
N GLY A 38 -2.46 -4.87 -3.90
CA GLY A 38 -2.17 -6.29 -3.74
C GLY A 38 -2.26 -7.06 -5.05
N LYS A 39 -1.52 -8.16 -5.15
CA LYS A 39 -1.42 -8.96 -6.39
C LYS A 39 -1.38 -10.45 -6.08
N VAL A 40 -2.10 -11.23 -6.86
CA VAL A 40 -1.83 -12.67 -6.95
C VAL A 40 -0.69 -12.85 -7.94
N LEU A 41 0.41 -13.42 -7.46
CA LEU A 41 1.65 -13.59 -8.23
C LEU A 41 1.64 -14.91 -8.99
N GLU A 42 1.15 -15.97 -8.35
CA GLU A 42 1.15 -17.32 -8.88
C GLU A 42 0.03 -18.15 -8.26
N THR A 43 -0.48 -19.10 -9.02
CA THR A 43 -1.42 -20.12 -8.59
C THR A 43 -1.07 -21.44 -9.24
N SER A 44 -1.19 -22.54 -8.49
CA SER A 44 -0.85 -23.88 -9.00
C SER A 44 -1.78 -24.41 -10.12
N ASP A 45 -3.04 -23.97 -10.14
CA ASP A 45 -4.03 -24.29 -11.18
C ASP A 45 -5.13 -23.22 -11.17
N GLU A 46 -5.71 -22.89 -12.32
CA GLU A 46 -6.79 -21.89 -12.47
C GLU A 46 -7.85 -22.36 -13.48
N LEU A 47 -8.03 -23.68 -13.64
CA LEU A 47 -8.78 -24.22 -14.78
C LEU A 47 -10.22 -23.67 -14.88
N PHE A 48 -10.90 -23.49 -13.75
CA PHE A 48 -12.31 -23.07 -13.72
C PHE A 48 -12.51 -21.63 -13.25
N GLY A 49 -11.57 -21.08 -12.47
CA GLY A 49 -11.62 -19.71 -11.98
C GLY A 49 -10.23 -19.16 -11.68
N GLU A 50 -9.97 -17.95 -12.17
CA GLU A 50 -8.66 -17.30 -12.05
C GLU A 50 -8.42 -16.75 -10.62
N GLY A 51 -7.18 -16.89 -10.15
CA GLY A 51 -6.69 -16.51 -8.84
C GLY A 51 -6.84 -15.04 -8.50
N PHE A 52 -6.76 -14.15 -9.49
CA PHE A 52 -6.85 -12.70 -9.25
C PHE A 52 -8.19 -12.27 -8.59
N HIS A 53 -9.24 -13.09 -8.70
CA HIS A 53 -10.52 -12.87 -8.02
C HIS A 53 -10.38 -12.88 -6.49
N LEU A 54 -9.45 -13.67 -5.92
CA LEU A 54 -9.26 -13.83 -4.48
C LEU A 54 -9.19 -12.49 -3.74
N ILE A 55 -8.50 -11.51 -4.32
CA ILE A 55 -8.19 -10.24 -3.65
C ILE A 55 -8.96 -9.05 -4.22
N GLN A 56 -9.95 -9.25 -5.08
CA GLN A 56 -10.79 -8.15 -5.58
C GLN A 56 -11.56 -7.49 -4.44
N ASP A 57 -11.63 -6.16 -4.39
CA ASP A 57 -12.20 -5.41 -3.25
C ASP A 57 -13.70 -5.69 -2.99
N GLY A 58 -14.48 -5.84 -4.05
CA GLY A 58 -15.92 -6.11 -3.96
C GLY A 58 -16.25 -7.51 -3.46
N PRO A 59 -17.48 -7.73 -2.96
CA PRO A 59 -17.98 -9.09 -2.71
C PRO A 59 -17.98 -9.89 -4.01
N ALA A 60 -17.91 -11.22 -3.89
CA ALA A 60 -18.13 -12.08 -5.03
C ALA A 60 -19.54 -11.89 -5.61
N ILE A 61 -19.69 -12.10 -6.91
CA ILE A 61 -20.97 -12.12 -7.61
C ILE A 61 -21.18 -13.46 -8.32
N GLU A 62 -22.44 -13.79 -8.58
CA GLU A 62 -22.81 -14.97 -9.37
C GLU A 62 -23.43 -14.53 -10.69
N ASP A 63 -22.93 -15.08 -11.80
CA ASP A 63 -23.56 -14.97 -13.11
C ASP A 63 -23.71 -16.35 -13.74
N LYS A 64 -24.86 -16.99 -13.46
CA LYS A 64 -25.17 -18.34 -13.96
C LYS A 64 -25.34 -18.43 -15.47
N ASN A 65 -25.47 -17.30 -16.16
CA ASN A 65 -25.67 -17.27 -17.61
C ASN A 65 -24.34 -17.06 -18.37
N ARG A 66 -23.25 -16.80 -17.66
CA ARG A 66 -21.94 -16.61 -18.25
C ARG A 66 -21.18 -17.92 -18.29
N GLU A 67 -20.89 -18.39 -19.49
CA GLU A 67 -20.06 -19.57 -19.74
C GLU A 67 -18.64 -19.15 -20.13
N THR A 68 -17.69 -20.04 -19.84
CA THR A 68 -16.30 -20.04 -20.28
C THR A 68 -16.06 -21.33 -21.06
N GLU A 69 -14.90 -21.47 -21.71
CA GLU A 69 -14.52 -22.72 -22.37
C GLU A 69 -14.42 -23.92 -21.41
N ASN A 70 -14.27 -23.66 -20.11
CA ASN A 70 -14.12 -24.69 -19.07
C ASN A 70 -15.39 -24.88 -18.23
N GLY A 71 -16.49 -24.15 -18.47
CA GLY A 71 -17.75 -24.32 -17.73
C GLY A 71 -18.42 -23.00 -17.37
N PHE A 72 -19.23 -22.97 -16.30
CA PHE A 72 -19.80 -21.72 -15.83
C PHE A 72 -18.72 -20.81 -15.25
N TRP A 73 -18.78 -19.52 -15.59
CA TRP A 73 -17.86 -18.54 -15.04
C TRP A 73 -17.98 -18.45 -13.53
N LYS A 74 -16.82 -18.28 -12.88
CA LYS A 74 -16.69 -18.14 -11.42
C LYS A 74 -16.06 -16.82 -11.06
N ASP A 75 -16.66 -16.15 -10.08
CA ASP A 75 -16.05 -15.00 -9.41
C ASP A 75 -15.21 -15.45 -8.21
N GLY A 76 -14.16 -16.18 -8.49
CA GLY A 76 -13.30 -16.79 -7.49
C GLY A 76 -12.20 -17.62 -8.15
N TRP A 77 -11.25 -18.05 -7.33
CA TRP A 77 -10.25 -19.02 -7.74
C TRP A 77 -10.86 -20.42 -7.65
N GLU A 78 -10.91 -21.19 -8.74
CA GLU A 78 -11.40 -22.57 -8.75
C GLU A 78 -10.46 -23.48 -9.56
N THR A 79 -9.99 -24.54 -8.91
CA THR A 79 -9.04 -25.49 -9.46
C THR A 79 -9.72 -26.71 -10.06
N ARG A 80 -8.97 -27.49 -10.84
CA ARG A 80 -9.40 -28.81 -11.29
C ARG A 80 -9.71 -29.76 -10.14
N ARG A 81 -10.63 -30.70 -10.41
CA ARG A 81 -10.98 -31.78 -9.48
C ARG A 81 -9.92 -32.87 -9.45
N HIS A 82 -9.92 -33.62 -8.35
CA HIS A 82 -9.11 -34.82 -8.15
C HIS A 82 -7.62 -34.48 -8.15
N ASN A 83 -7.24 -33.47 -7.38
CA ASN A 83 -5.84 -33.16 -7.15
C ASN A 83 -5.13 -34.42 -6.62
N LYS A 84 -4.03 -34.78 -7.28
CA LYS A 84 -3.21 -35.93 -6.90
C LYS A 84 -2.23 -35.57 -5.79
N ASP A 85 -1.94 -34.29 -5.65
CA ASP A 85 -1.15 -33.73 -4.56
C ASP A 85 -2.06 -33.45 -3.35
N THR A 86 -1.45 -32.93 -2.28
CA THR A 86 -2.19 -32.69 -1.02
C THR A 86 -3.03 -31.41 -1.04
N HIS A 87 -2.63 -30.40 -1.81
CA HIS A 87 -3.29 -29.10 -1.90
C HIS A 87 -2.91 -28.35 -3.18
N HIS A 88 -3.70 -27.32 -3.48
CA HIS A 88 -3.35 -26.26 -4.41
C HIS A 88 -2.89 -25.02 -3.64
N THR A 89 -2.06 -24.20 -4.27
CA THR A 89 -1.47 -23.02 -3.67
C THR A 89 -1.69 -21.77 -4.51
N ALA A 90 -1.89 -20.63 -3.84
CA ALA A 90 -1.83 -19.28 -4.40
C ALA A 90 -0.81 -18.42 -3.64
N ILE A 91 0.12 -17.80 -4.36
CA ILE A 91 1.10 -16.85 -3.83
C ILE A 91 0.57 -15.43 -4.05
N ILE A 92 0.50 -14.65 -2.99
CA ILE A 92 -0.14 -13.35 -2.97
C ILE A 92 0.83 -12.33 -2.38
N GLN A 93 1.13 -11.26 -3.12
CA GLN A 93 1.78 -10.08 -2.60
C GLN A 93 0.73 -9.17 -1.93
N LEU A 94 0.96 -8.82 -0.67
CA LEU A 94 0.13 -7.87 0.05
C LEU A 94 0.27 -6.46 -0.55
N ALA A 95 -0.82 -5.69 -0.48
CA ALA A 95 -0.82 -4.28 -0.84
C ALA A 95 0.10 -3.47 0.07
N PHE A 96 0.19 -3.86 1.34
CA PHE A 96 1.01 -3.20 2.35
C PHE A 96 1.76 -4.25 3.18
N ALA A 97 3.00 -3.93 3.54
CA ALA A 97 3.71 -4.66 4.57
C ALA A 97 2.98 -4.47 5.90
N GLY A 98 2.87 -5.52 6.72
CA GLY A 98 2.15 -5.42 7.97
C GLY A 98 2.20 -6.66 8.84
N THR A 99 1.81 -6.47 10.11
CA THR A 99 1.48 -7.59 11.01
C THR A 99 0.07 -8.08 10.72
N ILE A 100 -0.22 -9.35 10.96
CA ILE A 100 -1.49 -9.99 10.62
C ILE A 100 -2.25 -10.31 11.91
N ALA A 101 -3.55 -10.02 11.93
CA ALA A 101 -4.45 -10.28 13.06
C ALA A 101 -5.65 -11.17 12.70
N GLY A 102 -5.87 -11.45 11.42
CA GLY A 102 -6.91 -12.39 11.02
C GLY A 102 -7.23 -12.40 9.53
N PHE A 103 -8.20 -13.22 9.17
CA PHE A 103 -8.58 -13.53 7.80
C PHE A 103 -10.11 -13.62 7.63
N ASP A 104 -10.57 -13.36 6.41
CA ASP A 104 -11.87 -13.86 5.92
C ASP A 104 -11.60 -14.73 4.68
N ILE A 105 -11.93 -16.01 4.78
CA ILE A 105 -11.89 -16.94 3.64
C ILE A 105 -13.33 -17.15 3.19
N ASP A 106 -13.69 -16.52 2.08
CA ASP A 106 -15.04 -16.50 1.54
C ASP A 106 -15.20 -17.55 0.45
N THR A 107 -16.16 -18.45 0.62
CA THR A 107 -16.51 -19.51 -0.34
C THR A 107 -17.87 -19.24 -1.02
N SER A 108 -18.34 -17.99 -1.02
CA SER A 108 -19.58 -17.57 -1.67
C SER A 108 -19.71 -18.16 -3.09
N PHE A 109 -20.88 -18.72 -3.39
CA PHE A 109 -21.22 -19.37 -4.66
C PHE A 109 -20.44 -20.66 -5.00
N PHE A 110 -19.59 -21.14 -4.09
CA PHE A 110 -19.00 -22.48 -4.14
C PHE A 110 -19.76 -23.43 -3.22
N ASP A 111 -21.01 -23.73 -3.58
CA ASP A 111 -21.85 -24.68 -2.85
C ASP A 111 -21.65 -26.10 -3.40
N GLY A 112 -20.97 -26.95 -2.62
CA GLY A 112 -20.54 -28.29 -3.04
C GLY A 112 -19.24 -28.36 -3.86
N SER A 113 -18.69 -27.24 -4.35
CA SER A 113 -17.34 -27.19 -4.96
C SER A 113 -16.32 -26.38 -4.15
N HIS A 114 -16.64 -25.99 -2.92
CA HIS A 114 -15.67 -25.42 -1.98
C HIS A 114 -14.64 -26.47 -1.54
N PRO A 115 -13.41 -26.06 -1.20
CA PRO A 115 -12.46 -26.95 -0.57
C PRO A 115 -12.89 -27.32 0.85
N SER A 116 -12.44 -28.48 1.33
CA SER A 116 -12.75 -28.91 2.70
C SER A 116 -11.97 -28.14 3.76
N TYR A 117 -10.75 -27.70 3.43
CA TYR A 117 -9.88 -26.97 4.35
C TYR A 117 -9.03 -25.93 3.61
N ALA A 118 -8.53 -24.94 4.35
CA ALA A 118 -7.47 -24.05 3.91
C ALA A 118 -6.45 -23.80 5.02
N SER A 119 -5.24 -23.36 4.67
CA SER A 119 -4.25 -22.81 5.61
C SER A 119 -3.55 -21.61 4.96
N VAL A 120 -2.87 -20.80 5.77
CA VAL A 120 -2.13 -19.62 5.28
C VAL A 120 -0.75 -19.59 5.90
N GLU A 121 0.25 -19.43 5.05
CA GLU A 121 1.61 -19.09 5.44
C GLU A 121 1.93 -17.65 5.00
N ALA A 122 2.89 -17.01 5.67
CA ALA A 122 3.35 -15.67 5.36
C ALA A 122 4.88 -15.60 5.34
N CYS A 123 5.42 -14.66 4.56
CA CYS A 123 6.85 -14.36 4.58
C CYS A 123 7.13 -12.88 4.30
N LEU A 124 8.32 -12.45 4.72
CA LEU A 124 8.86 -11.13 4.42
C LEU A 124 9.84 -11.25 3.26
N ILE A 125 9.50 -10.64 2.13
CA ILE A 125 10.40 -10.47 1.00
C ILE A 125 10.74 -8.99 0.88
N VAL A 126 12.02 -8.66 1.07
CA VAL A 126 12.59 -7.32 0.90
C VAL A 126 13.36 -7.25 -0.40
N LYS A 127 13.03 -6.27 -1.24
CA LYS A 127 13.68 -6.08 -2.54
C LYS A 127 15.19 -5.84 -2.35
N GLY A 128 16.03 -6.58 -3.06
CA GLY A 128 17.50 -6.45 -2.99
C GLY A 128 18.16 -7.46 -2.06
N VAL A 129 17.40 -8.14 -1.20
CA VAL A 129 17.88 -9.26 -0.39
C VAL A 129 17.50 -10.56 -1.12
N LYS A 130 18.48 -11.26 -1.70
CA LYS A 130 18.24 -12.54 -2.38
C LYS A 130 18.14 -13.69 -1.38
N ASP A 131 17.19 -14.59 -1.65
CA ASP A 131 17.18 -16.00 -1.21
C ASP A 131 17.17 -16.29 0.30
N ALA A 132 16.68 -15.36 1.14
CA ALA A 132 16.55 -15.57 2.59
C ALA A 132 15.14 -15.25 3.11
N TYR A 133 14.10 -15.89 2.56
CA TYR A 133 12.75 -15.81 3.12
C TYR A 133 12.22 -17.21 3.45
N GLU A 134 11.63 -17.33 4.64
CA GLU A 134 11.01 -18.55 5.14
C GLU A 134 9.50 -18.34 5.21
N TRP A 135 8.74 -19.33 4.74
CA TRP A 135 7.30 -19.35 4.91
C TRP A 135 6.95 -19.82 6.31
N LYS A 136 6.26 -18.98 7.07
CA LYS A 136 5.80 -19.27 8.43
C LYS A 136 4.30 -19.45 8.43
N GLU A 137 3.79 -20.49 9.08
CA GLU A 137 2.36 -20.70 9.25
C GLU A 137 1.77 -19.56 10.11
N VAL A 138 0.78 -18.86 9.59
CA VAL A 138 0.04 -17.79 10.29
C VAL A 138 -1.42 -18.13 10.51
N LEU A 139 -1.96 -19.09 9.75
CA LEU A 139 -3.25 -19.72 10.00
C LEU A 139 -3.09 -21.22 9.75
N PRO A 140 -3.29 -22.08 10.76
CA PRO A 140 -3.20 -23.53 10.57
C PRO A 140 -4.30 -24.02 9.64
N LYS A 141 -4.28 -25.32 9.33
CA LYS A 141 -5.31 -25.95 8.52
C LYS A 141 -6.69 -25.90 9.20
N VAL A 142 -7.57 -25.05 8.68
CA VAL A 142 -8.92 -24.79 9.18
C VAL A 142 -10.00 -25.33 8.23
N PRO A 143 -11.15 -25.81 8.75
CA PRO A 143 -12.24 -26.32 7.92
C PRO A 143 -13.00 -25.20 7.23
N LEU A 144 -13.55 -25.47 6.05
CA LEU A 144 -14.40 -24.55 5.31
C LEU A 144 -15.76 -25.20 5.00
N ASN A 145 -16.79 -24.37 4.89
CA ASN A 145 -18.13 -24.73 4.45
C ASN A 145 -18.43 -24.09 3.11
N GLY A 146 -19.40 -24.64 2.38
CA GLY A 146 -19.86 -24.05 1.12
C GLY A 146 -20.59 -22.74 1.33
N ASN A 147 -20.47 -21.85 0.35
CA ASN A 147 -21.24 -20.61 0.27
C ASN A 147 -21.24 -19.79 1.58
N SER A 148 -20.07 -19.63 2.20
CA SER A 148 -19.93 -19.07 3.54
C SER A 148 -18.70 -18.19 3.68
N HIS A 149 -18.81 -17.17 4.52
CA HIS A 149 -17.65 -16.43 5.03
C HIS A 149 -17.04 -17.15 6.24
N HIS A 150 -15.71 -17.16 6.33
CA HIS A 150 -14.98 -17.79 7.43
C HIS A 150 -14.03 -16.78 8.06
N PHE A 151 -14.50 -16.13 9.12
CA PHE A 151 -13.71 -15.17 9.87
C PHE A 151 -12.86 -15.89 10.90
N TYR A 152 -11.55 -15.79 10.74
CA TYR A 152 -10.55 -16.34 11.67
C TYR A 152 -9.74 -15.20 12.25
N GLY A 153 -9.80 -15.01 13.56
CA GLY A 153 -8.87 -14.14 14.27
C GLY A 153 -7.67 -14.96 14.75
N ILE A 154 -6.51 -14.31 14.82
CA ILE A 154 -5.30 -14.87 15.42
C ILE A 154 -4.76 -13.88 16.46
N GLU A 155 -3.86 -14.33 17.31
CA GLU A 155 -3.00 -13.37 18.01
C GLU A 155 -2.21 -12.58 16.97
N ALA A 156 -2.21 -11.25 17.09
CA ALA A 156 -1.57 -10.41 16.10
C ALA A 156 -0.09 -10.78 16.03
N THR A 157 0.41 -11.03 14.82
CA THR A 157 1.80 -11.44 14.63
C THR A 157 2.75 -10.32 15.07
N ASP A 158 3.87 -10.68 15.70
CA ASP A 158 4.93 -9.71 16.00
C ASP A 158 5.74 -9.36 14.73
N GLU A 159 5.84 -10.32 13.81
CA GLU A 159 6.58 -10.16 12.55
C GLU A 159 5.77 -9.45 11.47
N VAL A 160 6.50 -8.71 10.63
CA VAL A 160 5.97 -8.00 9.45
C VAL A 160 6.08 -8.90 8.23
N TYR A 161 4.99 -9.01 7.48
CA TYR A 161 4.93 -9.81 6.26
C TYR A 161 4.61 -8.96 5.03
N THR A 162 5.07 -9.40 3.87
CA THR A 162 4.75 -8.77 2.56
C THR A 162 4.08 -9.74 1.60
N HIS A 163 4.17 -11.04 1.84
CA HIS A 163 3.60 -12.07 0.97
C HIS A 163 2.89 -13.14 1.78
N LEU A 164 1.88 -13.74 1.15
CA LEU A 164 1.12 -14.87 1.66
C LEU A 164 1.16 -16.04 0.69
N LYS A 165 1.01 -17.23 1.25
CA LYS A 165 0.73 -18.46 0.55
C LYS A 165 -0.56 -19.04 1.10
N LEU A 166 -1.62 -18.98 0.29
CA LEU A 166 -2.89 -19.63 0.59
C LEU A 166 -2.82 -21.07 0.09
N ASN A 167 -3.08 -22.03 0.97
CA ASN A 167 -3.17 -23.44 0.62
C ASN A 167 -4.63 -23.91 0.69
N MET A 168 -5.10 -24.57 -0.36
CA MET A 168 -6.46 -25.07 -0.53
C MET A 168 -6.47 -26.60 -0.63
N TYR A 169 -7.20 -27.29 0.25
CA TYR A 169 -7.13 -28.75 0.38
C TYR A 169 -8.42 -29.49 -0.01
N PRO A 170 -8.33 -30.56 -0.82
CA PRO A 170 -7.26 -30.84 -1.79
C PRO A 170 -7.38 -29.99 -3.06
N ASP A 171 -8.61 -29.61 -3.40
CA ASP A 171 -9.04 -28.82 -4.55
C ASP A 171 -10.40 -28.18 -4.24
N GLY A 172 -10.87 -27.27 -5.10
CA GLY A 172 -12.17 -26.62 -4.98
C GLY A 172 -12.12 -25.16 -5.42
N GLY A 173 -13.04 -24.35 -4.88
CA GLY A 173 -13.08 -22.92 -5.14
C GLY A 173 -13.21 -22.03 -3.91
N ILE A 174 -12.50 -20.90 -3.93
CA ILE A 174 -12.51 -19.83 -2.94
C ILE A 174 -12.82 -18.52 -3.66
N ALA A 175 -13.84 -17.81 -3.20
CA ALA A 175 -14.33 -16.59 -3.82
C ALA A 175 -13.44 -15.39 -3.47
N ARG A 176 -13.17 -15.18 -2.17
CA ARG A 176 -12.29 -14.10 -1.68
C ARG A 176 -11.39 -14.55 -0.54
N LEU A 177 -10.24 -13.91 -0.45
CA LEU A 177 -9.36 -13.89 0.72
C LEU A 177 -9.23 -12.43 1.18
N ARG A 178 -9.56 -12.16 2.44
CA ARG A 178 -9.23 -10.90 3.13
C ARG A 178 -8.21 -11.16 4.20
N VAL A 179 -7.28 -10.22 4.34
CA VAL A 179 -6.20 -10.30 5.32
C VAL A 179 -6.24 -9.05 6.15
N TYR A 180 -6.44 -9.16 7.46
CA TYR A 180 -6.61 -8.03 8.35
C TYR A 180 -5.39 -7.88 9.23
N GLY A 181 -4.86 -6.66 9.31
CA GLY A 181 -3.63 -6.39 10.05
C GLY A 181 -3.31 -4.91 10.22
N ASN A 182 -2.20 -4.63 10.92
CA ASN A 182 -1.66 -3.27 10.98
C ASN A 182 -0.65 -3.07 9.86
N VAL A 183 -0.73 -1.93 9.18
CA VAL A 183 0.32 -1.54 8.23
C VAL A 183 1.60 -1.23 9.00
N SER A 184 2.69 -1.88 8.61
CA SER A 184 4.04 -1.69 9.12
C SER A 184 4.94 -1.27 7.95
N PRO A 185 5.10 0.05 7.71
CA PRO A 185 5.83 0.55 6.56
C PRO A 185 7.29 0.07 6.56
N ILE A 186 7.77 -0.32 5.38
CA ILE A 186 9.19 -0.59 5.15
C ILE A 186 9.74 0.62 4.41
N PHE A 187 10.46 1.48 5.13
CA PHE A 187 11.04 2.68 4.55
C PHE A 187 12.36 2.35 3.82
N PRO A 188 12.64 3.00 2.67
CA PRO A 188 13.96 2.91 2.06
C PRO A 188 15.02 3.51 3.00
N GLU A 189 16.22 2.94 3.00
CA GLU A 189 17.37 3.48 3.76
C GLU A 189 17.87 4.81 3.17
N GLU A 190 17.68 5.00 1.86
CA GLU A 190 18.08 6.22 1.17
C GLU A 190 17.23 7.41 1.64
N LYS A 191 17.91 8.51 1.98
CA LYS A 191 17.28 9.82 2.26
C LYS A 191 16.66 10.40 1.00
N THR A 192 15.51 9.87 0.63
CA THR A 192 14.75 10.21 -0.56
C THR A 192 13.41 10.80 -0.16
N THR A 193 12.91 11.72 -0.98
CA THR A 193 11.59 12.29 -0.80
C THR A 193 10.55 11.24 -1.20
N PHE A 194 9.58 10.98 -0.34
CA PHE A 194 8.48 10.07 -0.63
C PHE A 194 7.16 10.58 -0.04
N ASP A 195 6.05 9.96 -0.44
CA ASP A 195 4.72 10.36 0.02
C ASP A 195 4.47 9.91 1.47
N LEU A 196 4.60 10.83 2.42
CA LEU A 196 4.41 10.59 3.85
C LEU A 196 2.93 10.40 4.22
N ALA A 197 2.00 10.87 3.39
CA ALA A 197 0.56 10.69 3.63
C ALA A 197 0.03 9.33 3.14
N SER A 198 0.78 8.63 2.29
CA SER A 198 0.37 7.34 1.71
C SER A 198 0.04 6.32 2.80
N LEU A 199 -1.07 5.60 2.64
CA LEU A 199 -1.41 4.45 3.47
C LEU A 199 -0.29 3.39 3.43
N ALA A 200 0.38 3.21 2.28
CA ALA A 200 1.49 2.27 2.15
C ALA A 200 2.70 2.64 3.02
N ASN A 201 2.84 3.93 3.32
CA ASN A 201 3.91 4.45 4.15
C ASN A 201 3.46 4.69 5.59
N GLY A 202 2.25 4.25 5.97
CA GLY A 202 1.71 4.32 7.33
C GLY A 202 0.76 5.48 7.59
N GLY A 203 0.47 6.30 6.58
CA GLY A 203 -0.44 7.43 6.70
C GLY A 203 -1.86 7.01 7.05
N ARG A 204 -2.55 7.80 7.88
CA ARG A 204 -3.89 7.50 8.39
C ARG A 204 -4.75 8.74 8.39
N VAL A 205 -5.94 8.64 7.81
CA VAL A 205 -6.98 9.67 8.00
C VAL A 205 -7.48 9.55 9.44
N ILE A 206 -7.37 10.65 10.18
CA ILE A 206 -7.80 10.74 11.57
C ILE A 206 -9.25 11.22 11.64
N LYS A 207 -9.56 12.30 10.91
CA LYS A 207 -10.85 12.96 11.01
C LYS A 207 -11.18 13.74 9.74
N THR A 208 -12.46 13.93 9.51
CA THR A 208 -12.99 14.73 8.41
C THR A 208 -14.19 15.55 8.83
N SER A 209 -14.43 16.65 8.11
CA SER A 209 -15.65 17.45 8.28
C SER A 209 -16.93 16.76 7.78
N ASP A 210 -16.84 16.05 6.64
CA ASP A 210 -17.96 15.34 5.99
C ASP A 210 -17.41 14.13 5.21
N ASP A 211 -18.03 12.96 5.36
CA ASP A 211 -17.66 11.70 4.68
C ASP A 211 -18.85 11.07 3.93
N ARG A 212 -19.87 11.88 3.60
CA ARG A 212 -21.17 11.36 3.20
C ARG A 212 -21.18 10.68 1.82
N TYR A 213 -20.39 11.17 0.87
CA TYR A 213 -20.45 10.74 -0.54
C TYR A 213 -19.23 9.96 -1.01
N GLY A 214 -18.12 9.98 -0.28
CA GLY A 214 -16.90 9.25 -0.60
C GLY A 214 -16.12 8.95 0.68
N LYS A 215 -15.22 7.96 0.63
CA LYS A 215 -14.46 7.53 1.79
C LYS A 215 -13.18 8.36 1.91
N PRO A 216 -12.98 9.14 2.98
CA PRO A 216 -11.76 9.92 3.18
C PRO A 216 -10.48 9.10 3.03
N ALA A 217 -10.47 7.88 3.56
CA ALA A 217 -9.32 6.98 3.49
C ALA A 217 -8.87 6.63 2.05
N ASN A 218 -9.73 6.82 1.04
CA ASN A 218 -9.36 6.54 -0.34
C ASN A 218 -8.31 7.52 -0.89
N ILE A 219 -8.25 8.75 -0.36
CA ILE A 219 -7.35 9.78 -0.91
C ILE A 219 -5.88 9.45 -0.64
N ILE A 220 -5.59 8.66 0.39
CA ILE A 220 -4.24 8.23 0.76
C ILE A 220 -3.87 6.85 0.20
N LEU A 221 -4.75 6.20 -0.57
CA LEU A 221 -4.39 4.94 -1.24
C LEU A 221 -3.25 5.17 -2.23
N PRO A 222 -2.28 4.24 -2.37
CA PRO A 222 -1.12 4.43 -3.26
C PRO A 222 -1.51 4.31 -4.74
N THR A 223 -2.58 3.58 -5.05
CA THR A 223 -3.11 3.38 -6.39
C THR A 223 -3.74 4.65 -6.95
N ALA A 224 -3.88 4.73 -8.28
CA ALA A 224 -4.64 5.80 -8.92
C ALA A 224 -6.15 5.59 -8.71
N GLY A 225 -6.91 6.67 -8.57
CA GLY A 225 -8.37 6.61 -8.49
C GLY A 225 -8.99 6.04 -9.77
N VAL A 226 -9.95 5.11 -9.64
CA VAL A 226 -10.63 4.52 -10.81
C VAL A 226 -11.84 5.31 -11.29
N ASN A 227 -12.52 6.02 -10.38
CA ASN A 227 -13.66 6.90 -10.64
C ASN A 227 -13.93 7.76 -9.39
N THR A 228 -14.98 8.59 -9.41
CA THR A 228 -15.33 9.49 -8.29
C THR A 228 -15.72 8.79 -6.99
N ARG A 229 -16.20 7.54 -7.02
CA ARG A 229 -16.50 6.77 -5.80
C ARG A 229 -15.24 6.24 -5.12
N ASP A 230 -14.17 6.10 -5.90
CA ASP A 230 -12.84 5.76 -5.41
C ASP A 230 -12.05 7.03 -5.05
N GLY A 231 -12.67 7.91 -4.27
CA GLY A 231 -12.09 9.14 -3.77
C GLY A 231 -12.86 9.62 -2.54
N TRP A 232 -12.59 10.86 -2.12
CA TRP A 232 -13.37 11.54 -1.10
C TRP A 232 -14.21 12.63 -1.74
N GLN A 233 -15.47 12.73 -1.32
CA GLN A 233 -16.38 13.76 -1.80
C GLN A 233 -17.30 14.20 -0.66
N THR A 234 -17.44 15.52 -0.50
CA THR A 234 -18.31 16.13 0.50
C THR A 234 -19.62 16.63 -0.09
N ARG A 235 -20.57 16.98 0.79
CA ARG A 235 -21.84 17.59 0.40
C ARG A 235 -21.64 19.03 -0.08
N ARG A 236 -22.36 19.41 -1.14
CA ARG A 236 -22.48 20.81 -1.56
C ARG A 236 -22.97 21.71 -0.44
N SER A 237 -22.19 22.73 -0.12
CA SER A 237 -22.54 23.78 0.82
C SER A 237 -23.02 25.04 0.09
N ARG A 238 -23.80 25.83 0.83
CA ARG A 238 -24.24 27.17 0.42
C ARG A 238 -23.94 28.20 1.52
N VAL A 239 -23.30 27.75 2.59
CA VAL A 239 -22.96 28.59 3.74
C VAL A 239 -21.76 29.45 3.36
N LYS A 240 -21.89 30.76 3.54
CA LYS A 240 -20.82 31.70 3.21
C LYS A 240 -19.58 31.40 4.07
N GLY A 241 -18.43 31.22 3.43
CA GLY A 241 -17.17 30.92 4.11
C GLY A 241 -16.99 29.45 4.52
N HIS A 242 -17.89 28.56 4.09
CA HIS A 242 -17.74 27.12 4.29
C HIS A 242 -16.44 26.60 3.66
N HIS A 243 -15.85 25.61 4.32
CA HIS A 243 -14.80 24.75 3.81
C HIS A 243 -14.95 23.37 4.44
N ASP A 244 -14.55 22.35 3.71
CA ASP A 244 -14.41 21.00 4.25
C ASP A 244 -12.93 20.70 4.49
N TRP A 245 -12.64 19.73 5.35
CA TRP A 245 -11.27 19.40 5.72
C TRP A 245 -11.09 17.92 6.04
N VAL A 246 -9.85 17.47 5.91
CA VAL A 246 -9.38 16.14 6.29
C VAL A 246 -8.05 16.25 7.02
N GLU A 247 -7.99 15.65 8.20
CA GLU A 247 -6.80 15.54 9.04
C GLU A 247 -6.17 14.16 8.87
N ILE A 248 -4.86 14.15 8.63
CA ILE A 248 -4.08 12.95 8.31
C ILE A 248 -2.86 12.93 9.21
N LYS A 249 -2.69 11.83 9.94
CA LYS A 249 -1.41 11.48 10.54
C LYS A 249 -0.51 10.92 9.45
N LEU A 250 0.66 11.52 9.29
CA LEU A 250 1.68 11.05 8.36
C LEU A 250 2.24 9.72 8.87
N GLY A 251 2.68 8.88 7.94
CA GLY A 251 3.24 7.58 8.27
C GLY A 251 4.62 7.63 8.92
N ALA A 252 5.31 8.77 8.78
CA ALA A 252 6.50 9.12 9.54
C ALA A 252 6.59 10.63 9.73
N THR A 253 7.29 11.06 10.77
CA THR A 253 7.68 12.46 10.94
C THR A 253 8.57 12.89 9.77
N GLY A 254 8.32 14.08 9.21
CA GLY A 254 9.07 14.51 8.04
C GLY A 254 9.09 16.00 7.75
N LEU A 255 10.08 16.40 6.96
CA LEU A 255 10.21 17.73 6.36
C LEU A 255 9.39 17.74 5.07
N LEU A 256 8.31 18.51 5.04
CA LEU A 256 7.35 18.51 3.93
C LEU A 256 7.81 19.44 2.80
N GLU A 257 7.75 18.97 1.56
CA GLU A 257 8.30 19.70 0.39
C GLU A 257 7.23 20.01 -0.65
N THR A 258 6.40 19.04 -1.01
CA THR A 258 5.46 19.17 -2.12
C THR A 258 4.12 18.54 -1.79
N LEU A 259 3.05 19.26 -2.08
CA LEU A 259 1.68 18.77 -2.03
C LEU A 259 1.21 18.41 -3.44
N GLN A 260 0.60 17.25 -3.60
CA GLN A 260 -0.20 16.92 -4.78
C GLN A 260 -1.65 16.68 -4.39
N VAL A 261 -2.56 17.49 -4.94
CA VAL A 261 -4.01 17.28 -4.87
C VAL A 261 -4.50 16.80 -6.23
N ASP A 262 -4.80 15.51 -6.32
CA ASP A 262 -5.33 14.88 -7.51
C ASP A 262 -6.87 14.97 -7.53
N THR A 263 -7.41 15.62 -8.55
CA THR A 263 -8.85 15.78 -8.79
C THR A 263 -9.33 14.96 -10.00
N THR A 264 -8.53 14.00 -10.48
CA THR A 264 -8.93 13.11 -11.59
C THR A 264 -10.31 12.50 -11.32
N HIS A 265 -11.15 12.45 -12.36
CA HIS A 265 -12.58 12.09 -12.35
C HIS A 265 -13.56 13.17 -11.84
N PHE A 266 -13.10 14.20 -11.13
CA PHE A 266 -13.93 15.30 -10.65
C PHE A 266 -13.89 16.48 -11.65
N ARG A 267 -14.88 16.53 -12.56
CA ARG A 267 -14.92 17.45 -13.72
C ARG A 267 -15.78 18.71 -13.56
N GLY A 268 -16.43 18.85 -12.42
CA GLY A 268 -17.30 19.99 -12.09
C GLY A 268 -17.81 19.95 -10.65
N ASN A 269 -17.22 19.08 -9.84
CA ASN A 269 -17.47 18.88 -8.42
C ASN A 269 -16.14 18.68 -7.69
N ASN A 270 -15.02 19.12 -8.28
CA ASN A 270 -13.77 19.37 -7.56
C ASN A 270 -13.94 20.63 -6.70
N PRO A 271 -13.14 20.81 -5.64
CA PRO A 271 -13.09 22.09 -4.96
C PRO A 271 -12.52 23.19 -5.86
N ASP A 272 -12.84 24.44 -5.56
CA ASP A 272 -12.29 25.61 -6.26
C ASP A 272 -10.86 25.90 -5.77
N PHE A 273 -10.65 25.77 -4.46
CA PHE A 273 -9.35 26.02 -3.82
C PHE A 273 -9.03 24.97 -2.77
N VAL A 274 -7.74 24.90 -2.42
CA VAL A 274 -7.23 24.12 -1.30
C VAL A 274 -6.26 24.94 -0.46
N SER A 275 -6.07 24.57 0.80
CA SER A 275 -4.93 25.00 1.64
C SER A 275 -4.43 23.82 2.47
N LEU A 276 -3.21 23.91 2.97
CA LEU A 276 -2.61 22.85 3.80
C LEU A 276 -2.02 23.46 5.06
N ASP A 277 -2.46 22.95 6.20
CA ASP A 277 -1.85 23.19 7.50
C ASP A 277 -1.09 21.93 7.94
N ALA A 278 -0.06 22.09 8.76
CA ALA A 278 0.68 20.99 9.38
C ALA A 278 0.95 21.25 10.87
N CYS A 279 1.11 20.18 11.64
CA CYS A 279 1.49 20.28 13.05
C CYS A 279 2.35 19.08 13.50
N THR A 280 2.92 19.22 14.70
CA THR A 280 3.69 18.19 15.38
C THR A 280 2.99 17.82 16.67
N SER A 281 2.74 16.54 16.89
CA SER A 281 2.05 16.00 18.05
C SER A 281 2.42 14.55 18.27
N GLU A 282 2.58 14.15 19.54
CA GLU A 282 2.75 12.76 19.95
C GLU A 282 1.42 11.97 19.93
N TYR A 283 0.28 12.68 19.89
CA TYR A 283 -1.04 12.06 19.88
C TYR A 283 -1.40 11.57 18.49
N ASN A 284 -2.06 10.41 18.40
CA ASN A 284 -2.65 9.94 17.14
C ASN A 284 -3.80 10.83 16.67
N ASP A 285 -4.56 11.37 17.61
CA ASP A 285 -5.64 12.31 17.36
C ASP A 285 -5.31 13.61 18.08
N VAL A 286 -4.94 14.60 17.27
CA VAL A 286 -4.47 15.91 17.70
C VAL A 286 -5.51 16.72 18.48
N GLN A 287 -6.78 16.31 18.48
CA GLN A 287 -7.79 16.98 19.33
C GLN A 287 -7.53 16.81 20.83
N TYR A 288 -6.73 15.80 21.21
CA TYR A 288 -6.34 15.55 22.60
C TYR A 288 -5.02 16.21 22.99
N ASP A 289 -4.34 16.87 22.06
CA ASP A 289 -3.11 17.59 22.31
C ASP A 289 -3.45 19.06 22.69
N PRO A 290 -3.22 19.47 23.96
CA PRO A 290 -3.52 20.83 24.39
C PRO A 290 -2.52 21.87 23.86
N GLU A 291 -1.35 21.45 23.38
CA GLU A 291 -0.26 22.33 22.95
C GLU A 291 -0.17 22.44 21.43
N VAL A 292 -0.93 21.63 20.68
CA VAL A 292 -0.86 21.58 19.22
C VAL A 292 -0.97 22.96 18.56
N GLN A 293 0.01 23.29 17.73
CA GLN A 293 0.02 24.49 16.90
C GLN A 293 0.01 24.10 15.43
N TRP A 294 -1.01 24.57 14.71
CA TRP A 294 -1.11 24.39 13.27
C TRP A 294 -0.41 25.53 12.54
N VAL A 295 0.49 25.18 11.63
CA VAL A 295 1.22 26.11 10.76
C VAL A 295 0.74 25.93 9.32
N SER A 296 0.40 27.03 8.64
CA SER A 296 -0.02 27.00 7.23
C SER A 296 1.22 26.80 6.35
N LEU A 297 1.29 25.68 5.63
CA LEU A 297 2.35 25.39 4.65
C LEU A 297 1.95 25.69 3.21
N LEU A 298 0.64 25.83 2.96
CA LEU A 298 0.11 26.27 1.66
C LEU A 298 -1.08 27.18 1.90
N SER A 299 -0.93 28.46 1.54
CA SER A 299 -2.05 29.40 1.51
C SER A 299 -3.11 29.01 0.47
N LYS A 300 -4.32 29.55 0.60
CA LYS A 300 -5.47 29.21 -0.25
C LYS A 300 -5.13 29.34 -1.75
N SER A 301 -5.04 28.20 -2.44
CA SER A 301 -4.54 28.05 -3.80
C SER A 301 -5.56 27.37 -4.69
N GLU A 302 -5.69 27.83 -5.94
CA GLU A 302 -6.66 27.31 -6.91
C GLU A 302 -6.28 25.89 -7.35
N VAL A 303 -7.29 25.03 -7.56
CA VAL A 303 -7.09 23.73 -8.21
C VAL A 303 -7.91 23.62 -9.49
N HIS A 304 -7.43 22.82 -10.43
CA HIS A 304 -8.13 22.54 -11.66
C HIS A 304 -8.72 21.14 -11.64
N ALA A 305 -9.90 21.01 -12.25
CA ALA A 305 -10.64 19.78 -12.41
C ALA A 305 -9.88 18.71 -13.23
N ASP A 306 -10.14 17.44 -12.92
CA ASP A 306 -9.60 16.27 -13.61
C ASP A 306 -8.07 16.28 -13.78
N LYS A 307 -7.35 16.79 -12.77
CA LYS A 307 -5.92 17.07 -12.85
C LYS A 307 -5.19 16.77 -11.54
N LYS A 308 -3.91 16.40 -11.67
CA LYS A 308 -2.93 16.44 -10.58
C LYS A 308 -2.45 17.88 -10.39
N ASN A 309 -2.91 18.53 -9.32
CA ASN A 309 -2.50 19.87 -8.94
C ASN A 309 -1.31 19.74 -7.98
N ILE A 310 -0.17 20.33 -8.31
CA ILE A 310 1.10 20.18 -7.57
C ILE A 310 1.50 21.56 -7.05
N PHE A 311 1.85 21.63 -5.77
CA PHE A 311 2.23 22.86 -5.07
C PHE A 311 3.51 22.64 -4.27
N ASP A 312 4.43 23.58 -4.36
CA ASP A 312 5.56 23.66 -3.43
C ASP A 312 5.06 24.16 -2.08
N LEU A 313 5.50 23.52 -1.00
CA LEU A 313 5.17 23.89 0.37
C LEU A 313 6.20 24.89 0.93
N GLU A 314 5.74 25.73 1.84
CA GLU A 314 6.64 26.63 2.57
C GLU A 314 7.63 25.84 3.42
N LYS A 315 8.93 26.07 3.19
CA LYS A 315 10.01 25.40 3.91
C LYS A 315 10.32 26.17 5.20
N THR A 316 9.67 25.75 6.28
CA THR A 316 9.88 26.31 7.63
C THR A 316 11.18 25.80 8.28
N GLY A 317 11.66 24.63 7.87
CA GLY A 317 12.77 23.92 8.52
C GLY A 317 12.32 22.98 9.64
N ASP A 318 11.05 23.03 10.01
CA ASP A 318 10.44 22.16 11.01
C ASP A 318 9.99 20.83 10.39
N SER A 319 9.89 19.80 11.24
CA SER A 319 9.36 18.49 10.88
C SER A 319 7.96 18.31 11.45
N TYR A 320 7.08 17.66 10.68
CA TYR A 320 5.66 17.53 10.98
C TYR A 320 5.24 16.08 11.07
N THR A 321 4.20 15.81 11.86
CA THR A 321 3.60 14.48 12.05
C THR A 321 2.19 14.41 11.49
N HIS A 322 1.51 15.55 11.36
CA HIS A 322 0.13 15.62 10.89
C HIS A 322 -0.04 16.74 9.88
N VAL A 323 -1.00 16.56 8.97
CA VAL A 323 -1.45 17.58 8.03
C VAL A 323 -2.97 17.71 8.05
N ARG A 324 -3.46 18.91 7.75
CA ARG A 324 -4.87 19.17 7.48
C ARG A 324 -5.01 19.79 6.11
N LEU A 325 -5.61 19.05 5.19
CA LEU A 325 -6.03 19.59 3.90
C LEU A 325 -7.39 20.23 4.06
N ASN A 326 -7.50 21.50 3.68
CA ASN A 326 -8.77 22.21 3.59
C ASN A 326 -9.16 22.33 2.11
N ILE A 327 -10.43 22.09 1.80
CA ILE A 327 -11.00 22.25 0.46
C ILE A 327 -12.12 23.30 0.51
N PHE A 328 -12.18 24.17 -0.50
CA PHE A 328 -13.09 25.32 -0.51
C PHE A 328 -13.96 25.37 -1.77
N PRO A 329 -15.27 25.66 -1.63
CA PRO A 329 -16.03 25.55 -0.39
C PRO A 329 -16.24 24.08 0.02
N ASP A 330 -16.36 23.20 -0.96
CA ASP A 330 -16.64 21.77 -0.81
C ASP A 330 -16.20 21.09 -2.12
N GLY A 331 -16.34 19.77 -2.23
CA GLY A 331 -16.09 19.07 -3.48
C GLY A 331 -15.51 17.69 -3.27
N GLY A 332 -14.85 17.16 -4.30
CA GLY A 332 -14.19 15.88 -4.22
C GLY A 332 -12.79 15.87 -4.81
N ILE A 333 -11.98 14.98 -4.23
CA ILE A 333 -10.60 14.73 -4.62
C ILE A 333 -10.39 13.21 -4.76
N SER A 334 -9.57 12.85 -5.73
CA SER A 334 -9.20 11.46 -6.01
C SER A 334 -8.11 11.02 -5.05
N ARG A 335 -6.98 11.73 -5.01
CA ARG A 335 -5.82 11.40 -4.19
C ARG A 335 -5.16 12.63 -3.59
N LEU A 336 -4.52 12.43 -2.45
CA LEU A 336 -3.64 13.37 -1.80
C LEU A 336 -2.26 12.71 -1.69
N ARG A 337 -1.20 13.46 -2.01
CA ARG A 337 0.19 13.08 -1.73
C ARG A 337 0.87 14.22 -1.01
N VAL A 338 1.61 13.90 0.04
CA VAL A 338 2.43 14.86 0.79
C VAL A 338 3.85 14.35 0.75
N PHE A 339 4.63 14.88 -0.17
CA PHE A 339 6.01 14.49 -0.39
C PHE A 339 6.92 15.21 0.58
N GLY A 340 7.81 14.46 1.23
CA GLY A 340 8.80 15.01 2.13
C GLY A 340 9.92 14.03 2.45
N LEU A 341 10.92 14.53 3.17
CA LEU A 341 12.00 13.72 3.72
C LEU A 341 11.61 13.22 5.10
N ARG A 342 11.70 11.90 5.33
CA ARG A 342 11.53 11.33 6.66
C ARG A 342 12.63 11.83 7.60
N VAL A 343 12.24 12.28 8.78
CA VAL A 343 13.14 12.48 9.92
C VAL A 343 13.11 11.17 10.72
N PRO A 344 14.23 10.43 10.82
CA PRO A 344 14.31 9.28 11.69
C PRO A 344 13.96 9.69 13.13
N GLU A 345 13.26 8.84 13.86
CA GLU A 345 13.10 9.05 15.29
C GLU A 345 14.49 9.14 15.91
N VAL A 346 14.73 10.21 16.68
CA VAL A 346 15.92 10.29 17.52
C VAL A 346 15.68 9.29 18.63
N ILE A 347 16.30 8.12 18.52
CA ILE A 347 16.43 7.20 19.65
C ILE A 347 17.14 8.02 20.74
N GLU A 348 16.46 8.28 21.86
CA GLU A 348 17.06 9.00 22.97
C GLU A 348 18.34 8.25 23.40
N ALA A 349 19.40 8.99 23.77
CA ALA A 349 20.69 8.42 24.12
C ALA A 349 20.61 7.30 25.20
N ALA A 350 19.54 7.29 26.01
CA ALA A 350 19.26 6.25 27.00
C ALA A 350 18.92 4.87 26.37
N GLU A 351 18.27 4.82 25.21
CA GLU A 351 18.03 3.55 24.50
C GLU A 351 19.30 3.07 23.77
N ILE A 352 20.17 3.99 23.36
CA ILE A 352 21.49 3.66 22.80
C ILE A 352 22.38 3.04 23.88
N GLU A 353 22.43 3.61 25.11
CA GLU A 353 23.15 3.00 26.24
C GLU A 353 22.63 1.59 26.57
N LEU A 354 21.33 1.35 26.47
CA LEU A 354 20.71 0.04 26.73
C LEU A 354 21.03 -0.99 25.64
N ILE A 355 21.19 -0.55 24.39
CA ILE A 355 21.67 -1.38 23.29
C ILE A 355 23.18 -1.66 23.45
N GLU A 356 23.97 -0.66 23.84
CA GLU A 356 25.40 -0.81 24.11
C GLU A 356 25.66 -1.74 25.31
N GLU A 357 24.91 -1.62 26.42
CA GLU A 357 25.00 -2.55 27.56
C GLU A 357 24.68 -3.99 27.13
N LYS A 358 23.62 -4.20 26.35
CA LYS A 358 23.27 -5.53 25.84
C LYS A 358 24.35 -6.11 24.93
N VAL A 359 24.95 -5.29 24.07
CA VAL A 359 26.06 -5.70 23.18
C VAL A 359 27.31 -6.02 24.01
N VAL A 360 27.61 -5.23 25.04
CA VAL A 360 28.75 -5.46 25.95
C VAL A 360 28.55 -6.74 26.78
N GLU A 361 27.35 -7.00 27.30
CA GLU A 361 27.03 -8.27 27.98
C GLU A 361 27.23 -9.48 27.05
N THR A 362 26.93 -9.34 25.75
CA THR A 362 27.18 -10.41 24.77
C THR A 362 28.67 -10.60 24.45
N ILE A 363 29.47 -9.54 24.58
CA ILE A 363 30.93 -9.57 24.34
C ILE A 363 31.67 -10.13 25.56
N ASP A 364 31.25 -9.84 26.79
CA ASP A 364 31.90 -10.35 28.01
C ASP A 364 31.74 -11.88 28.19
N ASP A 365 30.74 -12.48 27.54
CA ASP A 365 30.57 -13.94 27.48
C ASP A 365 31.59 -14.64 26.54
N LEU A 366 32.33 -13.88 25.72
CA LEU A 366 33.39 -14.38 24.85
C LEU A 366 34.75 -14.30 25.56
N LYS A 367 35.18 -15.41 26.17
CA LYS A 367 36.57 -15.53 26.66
C LYS A 367 37.55 -15.71 25.50
N VAL A 368 38.43 -14.72 25.31
CA VAL A 368 39.63 -14.81 24.47
C VAL A 368 40.54 -15.95 25.02
N VAL A 369 40.84 -16.94 24.19
CA VAL A 369 41.78 -18.03 24.53
C VAL A 369 43.06 -17.85 23.70
N ASP A 370 44.15 -17.54 24.41
CA ASP A 370 45.58 -17.58 24.04
C ASP A 370 45.98 -17.44 22.55
N GLU A 371 46.59 -16.30 22.23
CA GLU A 371 47.32 -16.07 20.98
C GLU A 371 48.51 -17.02 20.84
N LYS A 372 48.44 -17.97 19.90
CA LYS A 372 49.63 -18.65 19.36
C LYS A 372 49.96 -18.08 17.98
N PHE A 373 50.97 -17.22 17.95
CA PHE A 373 51.66 -16.82 16.73
C PHE A 373 52.24 -18.04 16.02
N ILE A 374 51.84 -18.27 14.76
CA ILE A 374 52.51 -19.19 13.83
C ILE A 374 53.25 -18.33 12.80
N PRO A 375 54.58 -18.38 12.71
CA PRO A 375 55.31 -17.66 11.68
C PRO A 375 55.23 -18.41 10.34
N LEU A 376 54.86 -17.71 9.28
CA LEU A 376 54.92 -18.21 7.90
C LEU A 376 56.39 -18.20 7.42
N THR A 377 56.96 -19.40 7.18
CA THR A 377 58.22 -19.55 6.44
C THR A 377 57.97 -19.63 4.94
N GLU A 378 58.69 -18.81 4.17
CA GLU A 378 58.79 -18.83 2.72
C GLU A 378 59.48 -20.10 2.19
N ALA A 379 58.81 -20.82 1.29
CA ALA A 379 59.34 -21.62 0.16
C ALA A 379 58.13 -22.31 -0.50
N ALA A 380 57.87 -22.29 -1.80
CA ALA A 380 58.72 -22.07 -2.96
C ALA A 380 57.90 -21.51 -4.13
N LEU A 381 58.52 -20.59 -4.88
CA LEU A 381 58.10 -20.20 -6.22
C LEU A 381 58.29 -21.37 -7.22
N SER A 382 57.29 -21.61 -8.08
CA SER A 382 57.53 -21.81 -9.51
C SER A 382 56.25 -21.59 -10.35
N THR A 383 56.26 -20.50 -11.14
CA THR A 383 55.77 -20.34 -12.54
C THR A 383 54.38 -20.91 -12.92
N SER A 384 53.40 -20.18 -13.48
CA SER A 384 53.47 -19.14 -14.53
C SER A 384 52.18 -18.30 -14.67
N SER A 385 52.38 -17.00 -14.93
CA SER A 385 51.56 -15.99 -15.61
C SER A 385 50.02 -16.17 -15.78
N GLY A 386 49.27 -15.32 -15.09
CA GLY A 386 47.92 -14.89 -15.45
C GLY A 386 47.29 -14.04 -14.34
N LYS A 387 47.01 -12.76 -14.60
CA LYS A 387 46.52 -11.79 -13.60
C LYS A 387 45.19 -12.24 -12.96
N THR A 388 45.18 -12.50 -11.66
CA THR A 388 43.99 -12.53 -10.80
C THR A 388 44.05 -11.35 -9.82
N ASN A 389 42.90 -10.68 -9.62
CA ASN A 389 42.71 -9.78 -8.49
C ASN A 389 42.38 -10.67 -7.29
N ASP A 390 43.36 -10.94 -6.43
CA ASP A 390 43.14 -11.73 -5.22
C ASP A 390 42.64 -10.82 -4.10
N THR A 391 41.41 -11.09 -3.64
CA THR A 391 40.82 -10.56 -2.41
C THR A 391 41.50 -11.24 -1.22
N LEU A 392 42.14 -10.47 -0.33
CA LEU A 392 42.66 -10.99 0.94
C LEU A 392 41.49 -11.34 1.86
N ILE A 393 41.33 -12.63 2.18
CA ILE A 393 40.40 -13.11 3.20
C ILE A 393 41.20 -13.36 4.47
N GLU A 394 41.04 -12.52 5.49
CA GLU A 394 41.36 -12.94 6.86
C GLU A 394 40.24 -13.84 7.35
N SER A 395 40.59 -15.06 7.77
CA SER A 395 39.67 -15.98 8.42
C SER A 395 40.21 -16.32 9.79
N SER A 396 39.39 -16.10 10.82
CA SER A 396 39.66 -16.53 12.20
C SER A 396 38.62 -17.58 12.56
N GLN A 397 39.06 -18.73 13.06
CA GLN A 397 38.14 -19.75 13.61
C GLN A 397 37.97 -19.52 15.10
N VAL A 398 36.72 -19.40 15.57
CA VAL A 398 36.37 -19.38 16.98
C VAL A 398 35.45 -20.56 17.27
N GLU A 399 35.74 -21.30 18.34
CA GLU A 399 35.01 -22.50 18.76
C GLU A 399 34.15 -22.15 19.98
N LEU A 400 32.83 -22.32 19.87
CA LEU A 400 31.89 -22.05 20.95
C LEU A 400 31.92 -23.17 22.00
N LYS A 401 31.56 -22.88 23.25
CA LYS A 401 31.46 -23.90 24.32
C LYS A 401 30.43 -25.02 24.04
N SER A 402 29.58 -24.86 23.03
CA SER A 402 28.64 -25.87 22.54
C SER A 402 29.26 -26.87 21.54
N GLY A 403 30.49 -26.66 21.09
CA GLY A 403 31.17 -27.49 20.09
C GLY A 403 30.83 -27.16 18.63
N GLU A 404 30.07 -26.09 18.37
CA GLU A 404 29.83 -25.56 17.02
C GLU A 404 30.96 -24.60 16.59
N LYS A 405 31.37 -24.74 15.32
CA LYS A 405 32.35 -23.88 14.66
C LYS A 405 31.64 -22.84 13.80
N VAL A 406 31.93 -21.56 14.02
CA VAL A 406 31.41 -20.45 13.21
C VAL A 406 32.58 -19.80 12.47
N VAL A 407 32.40 -19.55 11.18
CA VAL A 407 33.36 -18.82 10.34
C VAL A 407 32.82 -17.42 10.11
N LEU A 408 33.55 -16.40 10.55
CA LEU A 408 33.24 -14.99 10.30
C LEU A 408 34.12 -14.50 9.14
N THR A 409 33.49 -13.90 8.12
CA THR A 409 34.17 -13.21 7.02
C THR A 409 33.65 -11.77 6.93
N SER A 410 34.53 -10.78 6.95
CA SER A 410 34.20 -9.38 6.67
C SER A 410 34.83 -8.94 5.35
N GLU A 411 34.02 -8.42 4.41
CA GLU A 411 34.51 -7.75 3.20
C GLU A 411 34.58 -6.23 3.44
N VAL A 412 35.72 -5.61 3.11
CA VAL A 412 35.88 -4.14 3.07
C VAL A 412 35.98 -3.72 1.61
N SER A 413 34.94 -3.08 1.07
CA SER A 413 35.00 -2.47 -0.27
C SER A 413 35.19 -0.95 -0.17
N SER A 414 36.36 -0.46 -0.55
CA SER A 414 36.62 0.96 -0.83
C SER A 414 36.20 1.28 -2.27
N VAL A 415 35.27 2.21 -2.47
CA VAL A 415 34.87 2.69 -3.80
C VAL A 415 35.57 4.01 -4.10
N THR A 416 36.40 4.02 -5.15
CA THR A 416 37.00 5.23 -5.74
C THR A 416 36.27 5.55 -7.05
N THR A 417 35.67 6.72 -7.14
CA THR A 417 34.99 7.25 -8.34
C THR A 417 36.00 7.62 -9.42
N LEU A 418 35.79 7.14 -10.66
CA LEU A 418 36.42 7.68 -11.86
C LEU A 418 35.33 8.07 -12.87
N ILE A 419 35.38 9.34 -13.25
CA ILE A 419 34.61 9.97 -14.32
C ILE A 419 35.43 9.85 -15.59
N GLU A 420 34.88 9.28 -16.67
CA GLU A 420 35.40 9.47 -18.02
C GLU A 420 34.24 9.79 -18.97
N GLU A 421 34.27 11.01 -19.52
CA GLU A 421 33.57 11.42 -20.74
C GLU A 421 34.22 10.73 -21.94
N GLU A 422 33.45 10.32 -22.96
CA GLU A 422 34.00 10.29 -24.32
C GLU A 422 32.97 10.50 -25.43
N THR A 423 33.39 11.37 -26.35
CA THR A 423 32.73 11.89 -27.54
C THR A 423 32.93 11.00 -28.79
N THR A 424 31.89 10.98 -29.63
CA THR A 424 31.78 10.66 -31.07
C THR A 424 33.06 10.41 -31.91
N THR A 425 33.09 9.36 -32.76
CA THR A 425 32.86 9.40 -34.24
C THR A 425 33.20 8.08 -34.96
N ALA A 426 32.59 7.91 -36.13
CA ALA A 426 32.46 6.70 -36.96
C ALA A 426 33.72 6.19 -37.67
N THR A 427 33.71 4.90 -38.05
CA THR A 427 34.13 4.40 -39.39
C THR A 427 33.80 2.90 -39.57
N GLU A 428 33.20 2.54 -40.70
CA GLU A 428 33.16 1.21 -41.34
C GLU A 428 34.02 1.31 -42.63
N PRO A 429 34.48 0.24 -43.35
CA PRO A 429 33.70 -0.96 -43.73
C PRO A 429 34.48 -2.30 -43.99
N VAL A 430 33.76 -3.36 -44.43
CA VAL A 430 34.03 -4.28 -45.58
C VAL A 430 33.77 -5.80 -45.34
N LYS A 431 32.60 -6.24 -45.81
CA LYS A 431 32.21 -7.42 -46.65
C LYS A 431 32.99 -8.76 -46.65
N LYS A 432 32.22 -9.87 -46.58
CA LYS A 432 31.99 -10.85 -47.69
C LYS A 432 30.83 -11.84 -47.41
N SER A 433 29.83 -11.87 -48.31
CA SER A 433 28.79 -12.92 -48.52
C SER A 433 29.27 -13.95 -49.58
N PRO A 434 28.55 -15.02 -50.06
CA PRO A 434 27.13 -15.08 -50.52
C PRO A 434 26.38 -16.41 -50.15
N ALA A 435 25.08 -16.69 -50.43
CA ALA A 435 24.38 -16.62 -51.71
C ALA A 435 22.84 -16.85 -51.65
N LYS A 436 22.10 -16.10 -52.51
CA LYS A 436 21.02 -16.48 -53.48
C LYS A 436 19.69 -17.08 -52.94
N ARG A 437 18.46 -16.69 -53.30
CA ARG A 437 17.72 -16.01 -54.43
C ARG A 437 16.37 -15.53 -53.82
N GLY A 438 15.53 -14.61 -54.31
CA GLY A 438 15.39 -13.80 -55.52
C GLY A 438 14.10 -12.95 -55.40
N ARG A 439 14.17 -11.69 -55.86
CA ARG A 439 13.17 -10.58 -55.91
C ARG A 439 12.24 -10.73 -57.15
N PRO A 440 11.45 -9.73 -57.66
CA PRO A 440 11.05 -8.39 -57.16
C PRO A 440 9.55 -8.05 -57.36
N LYS A 441 9.01 -6.91 -56.85
CA LYS A 441 8.91 -5.54 -57.47
C LYS A 441 8.08 -4.67 -56.48
N GLY A 442 8.22 -3.36 -56.27
CA GLY A 442 9.11 -2.29 -56.75
C GLY A 442 8.55 -0.90 -56.33
N SER A 443 9.45 0.07 -56.08
CA SER A 443 9.33 1.53 -56.34
C SER A 443 8.30 2.37 -55.55
N ALA A 444 8.52 3.60 -55.04
CA ALA A 444 9.60 4.61 -55.01
C ALA A 444 9.28 5.62 -53.86
N ALA A 445 10.26 6.17 -53.12
CA ALA A 445 10.77 7.56 -53.14
C ALA A 445 9.73 8.67 -52.80
N ALA A 446 9.99 9.79 -52.11
CA ALA A 446 11.13 10.48 -51.49
C ALA A 446 10.51 11.78 -50.85
N THR A 447 10.81 12.13 -49.59
CA THR A 447 11.68 13.27 -49.19
C THR A 447 11.00 14.64 -48.98
N ALA A 448 11.18 15.18 -47.76
CA ALA A 448 11.37 16.61 -47.36
C ALA A 448 10.16 17.59 -47.42
N VAL A 449 10.01 18.69 -46.67
CA VAL A 449 10.73 19.41 -45.59
C VAL A 449 9.88 20.66 -45.18
N LEU A 450 10.04 21.13 -43.93
CA LEU A 450 9.83 22.48 -43.36
C LEU A 450 8.45 23.18 -43.17
N ALA A 451 8.26 23.61 -41.91
CA ALA A 451 8.00 24.97 -41.41
C ALA A 451 6.66 25.72 -41.61
N ALA A 452 5.98 25.88 -40.46
CA ALA A 452 5.65 27.13 -39.75
C ALA A 452 4.66 28.19 -40.31
N THR A 453 3.83 28.64 -39.35
CA THR A 453 3.33 30.00 -39.04
C THR A 453 1.94 30.47 -39.52
N LYS A 454 1.08 30.68 -38.50
CA LYS A 454 0.14 31.80 -38.19
C LYS A 454 -0.82 32.34 -39.27
N LEU A 455 -2.12 32.43 -38.91
CA LEU A 455 -3.06 33.54 -39.20
C LEU A 455 -4.29 33.42 -38.26
N THR A 456 -4.42 34.27 -37.23
CA THR A 456 -5.27 35.49 -37.12
C THR A 456 -6.78 35.28 -36.93
N THR A 457 -7.29 35.71 -35.78
CA THR A 457 -8.67 36.19 -35.52
C THR A 457 -9.00 37.44 -36.36
N PRO A 458 -10.29 37.79 -36.64
CA PRO A 458 -10.98 38.77 -35.76
C PRO A 458 -12.54 38.74 -35.72
N LYS A 459 -13.09 39.05 -34.51
CA LYS A 459 -14.16 40.02 -34.13
C LYS A 459 -15.53 40.18 -34.87
N LYS A 460 -16.53 40.50 -34.00
CA LYS A 460 -17.77 41.34 -34.16
C LYS A 460 -19.01 40.60 -34.73
N LYS A 461 -20.30 40.87 -34.38
CA LYS A 461 -20.97 41.97 -33.65
C LYS A 461 -22.47 41.62 -33.39
N THR A 462 -22.96 41.91 -32.18
CA THR A 462 -24.19 42.67 -31.77
C THR A 462 -25.66 42.30 -32.15
N LYS A 463 -26.51 42.59 -31.13
CA LYS A 463 -27.94 43.06 -31.09
C LYS A 463 -29.02 41.97 -31.21
N GLY A 464 -30.07 41.89 -30.38
CA GLY A 464 -30.60 42.75 -29.32
C GLY A 464 -32.12 42.99 -29.52
N ARG A 465 -32.96 42.82 -28.48
CA ARG A 465 -34.29 43.43 -28.21
C ARG A 465 -35.03 42.64 -27.10
N SER A 466 -35.28 43.20 -25.91
CA SER A 466 -36.42 44.04 -25.43
C SER A 466 -37.70 43.24 -25.13
N ALA A 467 -38.58 43.50 -24.15
CA ALA A 467 -38.64 44.25 -22.88
C ALA A 467 -40.11 44.13 -22.37
N SER A 468 -40.36 43.94 -21.07
CA SER A 468 -41.56 44.32 -20.25
C SER A 468 -41.44 43.62 -18.89
N VAL A 469 -41.25 44.23 -17.71
CA VAL A 469 -42.01 45.24 -16.94
C VAL A 469 -43.47 44.83 -16.67
N LEU A 470 -43.76 44.40 -15.43
CA LEU A 470 -44.63 45.10 -14.47
C LEU A 470 -44.53 44.43 -13.07
N ASP A 471 -44.49 45.29 -12.05
CA ASP A 471 -44.52 45.09 -10.59
C ASP A 471 -45.89 44.48 -10.13
N ASP A 472 -46.23 44.13 -8.88
CA ASP A 472 -45.72 44.38 -7.52
C ASP A 472 -46.52 43.49 -6.52
N GLU A 473 -46.16 43.56 -5.22
CA GLU A 473 -46.93 43.22 -4.01
C GLU A 473 -46.92 41.79 -3.37
N GLU A 474 -46.11 41.74 -2.30
CA GLU A 474 -46.47 41.52 -0.87
C GLU A 474 -47.00 40.19 -0.28
N ALA A 475 -46.40 39.93 0.90
CA ALA A 475 -46.91 39.26 2.11
C ALA A 475 -46.79 37.73 2.28
N GLY A 476 -46.12 37.33 3.38
CA GLY A 476 -46.47 36.13 4.15
C GLY A 476 -45.31 35.21 4.54
N THR A 477 -44.67 35.49 5.69
CA THR A 477 -43.92 34.49 6.47
C THR A 477 -44.84 33.39 7.02
N PRO A 478 -44.28 32.21 7.33
CA PRO A 478 -44.59 31.62 8.64
C PRO A 478 -43.38 31.05 9.37
N GLU A 479 -43.36 31.31 10.68
CA GLU A 479 -42.52 30.71 11.71
C GLU A 479 -43.05 29.31 12.15
N PRO A 480 -42.29 28.55 12.97
CA PRO A 480 -42.38 27.09 13.07
C PRO A 480 -43.36 26.60 14.16
N VAL A 481 -43.90 25.39 13.96
CA VAL A 481 -44.75 24.70 14.94
C VAL A 481 -43.90 23.81 15.85
N ALA A 482 -43.92 24.10 17.15
CA ALA A 482 -43.54 23.20 18.23
C ALA A 482 -44.78 22.79 19.04
N SER A 483 -44.95 21.48 19.30
CA SER A 483 -45.70 20.82 20.39
C SER A 483 -46.02 19.37 19.97
N GLY A 484 -45.94 18.32 20.77
CA GLY A 484 -45.63 18.17 22.18
C GLY A 484 -45.50 16.68 22.55
N SER A 485 -44.91 16.42 23.71
CA SER A 485 -45.08 15.24 24.56
C SER A 485 -45.51 15.78 25.92
N PRO A 486 -46.33 15.10 26.77
CA PRO A 486 -46.05 13.71 27.20
C PRO A 486 -47.29 12.83 27.50
N ARG A 487 -47.12 11.50 27.54
CA ARG A 487 -48.00 10.64 28.35
C ARG A 487 -47.23 9.51 29.03
N ASN A 488 -47.10 9.67 30.35
CA ASN A 488 -46.87 8.63 31.33
C ASN A 488 -47.89 7.49 31.21
N LYS A 489 -47.43 6.24 31.30
CA LYS A 489 -48.22 5.12 31.84
C LYS A 489 -47.43 4.45 32.96
N ARG A 490 -48.00 4.50 34.17
CA ARG A 490 -47.65 3.65 35.32
C ARG A 490 -48.34 2.29 35.19
N VAL A 491 -47.56 1.24 35.46
CA VAL A 491 -47.77 0.09 36.37
C VAL A 491 -49.17 -0.47 36.61
N ARG A 492 -49.31 -1.78 36.37
CA ARG A 492 -49.95 -2.89 37.14
C ARG A 492 -50.00 -4.10 36.17
N GLU A 493 -49.65 -5.34 36.48
CA GLU A 493 -49.41 -6.15 37.68
C GLU A 493 -48.33 -7.20 37.36
#